data_AF-A0A2D6RFI0-F1
#
_entry.id   AF-A0A2D6RFI0-F1
#
_cell.length_a   1.000
_cell.length_b   1.000
_cell.length_c   1.000
_cell.angle_alpha   90.00
_cell.angle_beta   90.00
_cell.angle_gamma   90.00
#
_symmetry.space_group_name_H-M   'P 1'
#
loop_
_entity.id
_entity.type
_entity.pdbx_description
1 polymer ?
#
loop_
_entity_poly.entity_id
_entity_poly.type
_entity_poly.pdbx_seq_one_letter_code
_entity_poly.pdbx_strand_id
1 'polypeptide(L)'
;SDTVQAQVTFTHLFGPMFGASQVTGLLEVGGININDMPDEDVLRLNGPGTGRNGGIAGKEGLELVVQDGVETNPFPTEFAWGYRAVAKLEYNNVFAGINMSPRIVFSHDVEGITPDPLFLFIEDRKSISFGIDFDYQSRWAASFGYNAFFGGVGTTNQMEDRDFISFSVKYSI
;
A
#
# COMPACT_ATOMS: atom_id res chain seq x y z
N SER A 1 21.73 -8.63 9.67
CA SER A 1 21.00 -9.56 8.79
C SER A 1 21.03 -8.98 7.40
N ASP A 2 21.33 -9.82 6.42
CA ASP A 2 21.32 -9.45 5.00
C ASP A 2 19.93 -9.65 4.43
N THR A 3 19.51 -8.87 3.43
CA THR A 3 18.18 -8.99 2.83
C THR A 3 18.26 -9.31 1.35
N VAL A 4 17.31 -10.12 0.87
CA VAL A 4 17.10 -10.40 -0.55
C VAL A 4 15.74 -9.84 -0.94
N GLN A 5 15.70 -8.95 -1.92
CA GLN A 5 14.47 -8.37 -2.45
C GLN A 5 14.31 -8.73 -3.91
N ALA A 6 13.08 -9.09 -4.31
CA ALA A 6 12.74 -9.39 -5.68
C ALA A 6 11.42 -8.71 -6.06
N GLN A 7 11.34 -8.19 -7.28
CA GLN A 7 10.16 -7.52 -7.81
C GLN A 7 10.03 -7.82 -9.30
N VAL A 8 8.81 -8.09 -9.74
CA VAL A 8 8.46 -8.34 -11.15
C VAL A 8 7.24 -7.50 -11.51
N THR A 9 7.32 -6.83 -12.66
CA THR A 9 6.22 -6.00 -13.18
C THR A 9 5.77 -6.53 -14.54
N PHE A 10 4.47 -6.79 -14.66
CA PHE A 10 3.79 -7.15 -15.89
C PHE A 10 3.01 -5.94 -16.39
N THR A 11 3.20 -5.58 -17.66
CA THR A 11 2.45 -4.49 -18.30
C THR A 11 1.79 -5.01 -19.56
N HIS A 12 0.50 -4.70 -19.74
CA HIS A 12 -0.23 -5.06 -20.93
C HIS A 12 -1.02 -3.88 -21.48
N LEU A 13 -0.90 -3.68 -22.78
CA LEU A 13 -1.65 -2.69 -23.55
C LEU A 13 -2.78 -3.42 -24.28
N PHE A 14 -3.97 -3.39 -23.71
CA PHE A 14 -5.14 -4.08 -24.29
C PHE A 14 -5.64 -3.43 -25.58
N GLY A 15 -5.22 -2.19 -25.84
CA GLY A 15 -5.67 -1.40 -26.98
C GLY A 15 -7.05 -0.79 -26.74
N PRO A 16 -7.76 -0.41 -27.83
CA PRO A 16 -9.08 0.20 -27.72
C PRO A 16 -10.14 -0.81 -27.25
N MET A 17 -10.77 -0.52 -26.11
CA MET A 17 -11.90 -1.29 -25.57
C MET A 17 -12.74 -0.42 -24.62
N PHE A 18 -14.00 -0.78 -24.35
CA PHE A 18 -14.92 0.00 -23.50
C PHE A 18 -15.08 1.49 -23.90
N GLY A 19 -14.91 1.80 -25.19
CA GLY A 19 -14.94 3.16 -25.73
C GLY A 19 -13.68 3.99 -25.44
N ALA A 20 -12.73 3.46 -24.67
CA ALA A 20 -11.43 4.08 -24.48
C ALA A 20 -10.56 3.87 -25.73
N SER A 21 -9.74 4.86 -26.06
CA SER A 21 -8.71 4.72 -27.08
C SER A 21 -7.58 3.77 -26.68
N GLN A 22 -7.34 3.62 -25.37
CA GLN A 22 -6.37 2.68 -24.83
C GLN A 22 -6.81 2.22 -23.44
N VAL A 23 -6.66 0.93 -23.18
CA VAL A 23 -6.71 0.38 -21.82
C VAL A 23 -5.35 -0.24 -21.49
N THR A 24 -4.81 0.14 -20.34
CA THR A 24 -3.50 -0.31 -19.86
C THR A 24 -3.67 -0.98 -18.51
N GLY A 25 -3.17 -2.20 -18.39
CA GLY A 25 -3.06 -2.93 -17.14
C GLY A 25 -1.61 -3.07 -16.71
N LEU A 26 -1.36 -2.92 -15.41
CA LEU A 26 -0.08 -3.21 -14.78
C LEU A 26 -0.31 -4.08 -13.55
N LEU A 27 0.51 -5.09 -13.36
CA LEU A 27 0.58 -5.89 -12.14
C LEU A 27 2.03 -5.96 -11.69
N GLU A 28 2.29 -5.54 -10.46
CA GLU A 28 3.58 -5.63 -9.79
C GLU A 28 3.46 -6.62 -8.65
N VAL A 29 4.40 -7.54 -8.54
CA VAL A 29 4.53 -8.45 -7.40
C VAL A 29 5.94 -8.28 -6.85
N GLY A 30 6.04 -8.08 -5.54
CA GLY A 30 7.32 -7.90 -4.87
C GLY A 30 7.37 -8.61 -3.53
N GLY A 31 8.57 -8.96 -3.09
CA GLY A 31 8.80 -9.58 -1.80
C GLY A 31 10.22 -9.38 -1.30
N ILE A 32 10.38 -9.54 0.00
CA ILE A 32 11.64 -9.44 0.73
C ILE A 32 11.81 -10.65 1.63
N ASN A 33 13.04 -11.18 1.67
CA ASN A 33 13.47 -12.15 2.65
C ASN A 33 14.63 -11.57 3.47
N ILE A 34 14.59 -11.75 4.79
CA ILE A 34 15.59 -11.27 5.74
C ILE A 34 16.39 -12.48 6.24
N ASN A 35 17.59 -12.68 5.71
CA ASN A 35 18.38 -13.88 6.02
C ASN A 35 18.88 -13.84 7.47
N ASP A 36 18.80 -14.98 8.16
CA ASP A 36 19.20 -15.12 9.56
C ASP A 36 18.44 -14.17 10.48
N MET A 37 17.13 -14.00 10.25
CA MET A 37 16.27 -13.28 11.17
C MET A 37 16.15 -14.08 12.48
N PRO A 38 16.40 -13.47 13.65
CA PRO A 38 16.23 -14.17 14.92
C PRO A 38 14.75 -14.53 15.13
N ASP A 39 14.52 -15.69 15.72
CA ASP A 39 13.19 -16.11 16.15
C ASP A 39 12.66 -15.16 17.24
N GLU A 40 11.33 -14.98 17.28
CA GLU A 40 10.66 -14.06 18.22
C GLU A 40 10.86 -14.42 19.70
N ASP A 41 11.16 -15.68 20.01
CA ASP A 41 11.47 -16.13 21.38
C ASP A 41 12.89 -15.74 21.81
N VAL A 42 13.79 -15.48 20.86
CA VAL A 42 15.14 -14.96 21.09
C VAL A 42 15.15 -13.44 21.08
N LEU A 43 14.66 -12.83 19.99
CA LEU A 43 14.63 -11.38 19.82
C LEU A 43 13.46 -10.97 18.91
N ARG A 44 12.53 -10.21 19.49
CA ARG A 44 11.47 -9.55 18.73
C ARG A 44 11.98 -8.23 18.16
N LEU A 45 11.95 -8.11 16.85
CA LEU A 45 12.22 -6.84 16.19
C LEU A 45 11.00 -5.92 16.30
N ASN A 46 11.24 -4.62 16.33
CA ASN A 46 10.14 -3.65 16.28
C ASN A 46 9.59 -3.57 14.86
N GLY A 47 8.27 -3.46 14.78
CA GLY A 47 7.52 -3.19 13.56
C GLY A 47 6.38 -2.21 13.81
N PRO A 48 5.55 -1.95 12.79
CA PRO A 48 4.41 -1.06 12.89
C PRO A 48 3.46 -1.44 14.04
N GLY A 49 3.27 -0.53 14.99
CA GLY A 49 2.36 -0.74 16.11
C GLY A 49 2.89 -1.62 17.25
N THR A 50 4.11 -2.16 17.18
CA THR A 50 4.68 -3.02 18.24
C THR A 50 5.41 -2.20 19.31
N GLY A 51 4.67 -1.35 20.03
CA GLY A 51 5.23 -0.44 21.03
C GLY A 51 5.49 -1.09 22.40
N ARG A 52 5.00 -2.31 22.62
CA ARG A 52 5.09 -3.04 23.89
C ARG A 52 5.99 -4.27 23.74
N ASN A 53 6.44 -4.85 24.86
CA ASN A 53 7.13 -6.14 24.83
C ASN A 53 6.16 -7.29 24.52
N GLY A 54 6.68 -8.43 24.04
CA GLY A 54 5.88 -9.63 23.76
C GLY A 54 5.57 -10.53 24.96
N GLY A 55 5.60 -9.98 26.19
CA GLY A 55 5.31 -10.67 27.44
C GLY A 55 6.47 -11.43 28.06
N ILE A 56 6.54 -11.39 29.40
CA ILE A 56 7.49 -12.13 30.24
C ILE A 56 6.69 -12.93 31.28
N ALA A 57 6.84 -14.26 31.24
CA ALA A 57 6.14 -15.16 32.13
C ALA A 57 6.34 -14.79 33.61
N GLY A 58 5.25 -14.65 34.35
CA GLY A 58 5.24 -14.30 35.78
C GLY A 58 5.46 -12.81 36.08
N LYS A 59 5.45 -11.94 35.05
CA LYS A 59 5.57 -10.48 35.18
C LYS A 59 4.37 -9.71 34.61
N GLU A 60 3.27 -10.40 34.34
CA GLU A 60 2.09 -9.85 33.67
C GLU A 60 1.52 -8.63 34.43
N GLY A 61 1.53 -8.67 35.76
CA GLY A 61 1.09 -7.55 36.60
C GLY A 61 2.01 -6.32 36.53
N LEU A 62 3.32 -6.52 36.35
CA LEU A 62 4.27 -5.41 36.13
C LEU A 62 4.09 -4.81 34.74
N GLU A 63 3.85 -5.65 33.74
CA GLU A 63 3.63 -5.24 32.35
C GLU A 63 2.37 -4.39 32.21
N LEU A 64 1.30 -4.74 32.94
CA LEU A 64 0.11 -3.89 33.04
C LEU A 64 0.41 -2.49 33.62
N VAL A 65 1.27 -2.38 34.63
CA VAL A 65 1.58 -1.09 35.26
C VAL A 65 2.54 -0.24 34.43
N VAL A 66 3.51 -0.85 33.75
CA VAL A 66 4.62 -0.13 33.09
C VAL A 66 4.33 0.17 31.62
N GLN A 67 3.60 -0.71 30.92
CA GLN A 67 3.37 -0.63 29.48
C GLN A 67 1.92 -0.97 29.07
N ASP A 68 1.00 -1.02 30.04
CA ASP A 68 -0.43 -1.28 29.83
C ASP A 68 -0.72 -2.65 29.17
N GLY A 69 0.08 -3.66 29.53
CA GLY A 69 -0.07 -5.04 29.10
C GLY A 69 1.02 -5.49 28.13
N VAL A 70 0.81 -6.63 27.49
CA VAL A 70 1.72 -7.17 26.47
C VAL A 70 1.34 -6.68 25.09
N GLU A 71 2.26 -6.78 24.14
CA GLU A 71 1.99 -6.50 22.74
C GLU A 71 0.93 -7.46 22.20
N THR A 72 0.00 -6.91 21.43
CA THR A 72 -1.11 -7.65 20.81
C THR A 72 -0.99 -7.72 19.29
N ASN A 73 -0.15 -6.86 18.71
CA ASN A 73 0.16 -6.89 17.29
C ASN A 73 1.19 -7.98 16.98
N PRO A 74 1.12 -8.56 15.77
CA PRO A 74 2.17 -9.45 15.28
C PRO A 74 3.51 -8.71 15.15
N PHE A 75 4.59 -9.44 15.39
CA PHE A 75 5.95 -8.94 15.19
C PHE A 75 6.40 -9.14 13.73
N PRO A 76 7.48 -8.47 13.31
CA PRO A 76 8.06 -8.66 11.99
C PRO A 76 8.41 -10.11 11.68
N THR A 77 8.31 -10.48 10.41
CA THR A 77 8.55 -11.84 9.90
C THR A 77 9.75 -11.88 8.96
N GLU A 78 10.34 -13.08 8.80
CA GLU A 78 11.50 -13.31 7.92
C GLU A 78 11.19 -12.95 6.46
N PHE A 79 10.02 -13.40 5.98
CA PHE A 79 9.55 -13.17 4.63
C PHE A 79 8.30 -12.28 4.65
N ALA A 80 8.24 -11.34 3.70
CA ALA A 80 7.07 -10.53 3.45
C ALA A 80 6.88 -10.23 1.97
N TRP A 81 5.63 -10.19 1.49
CA TRP A 81 5.35 -9.95 0.09
C TRP A 81 3.99 -9.27 -0.15
N GLY A 82 3.84 -8.71 -1.34
CA GLY A 82 2.61 -8.06 -1.76
C GLY A 82 2.55 -7.83 -3.26
N TYR A 83 1.42 -7.28 -3.69
CA TYR A 83 1.22 -6.92 -5.09
C TYR A 83 0.47 -5.59 -5.24
N ARG A 84 0.68 -4.97 -6.40
CA ARG A 84 -0.01 -3.76 -6.83
C ARG A 84 -0.56 -3.95 -8.23
N ALA A 85 -1.83 -3.61 -8.42
CA ALA A 85 -2.49 -3.65 -9.70
C ALA A 85 -2.93 -2.24 -10.11
N VAL A 86 -2.73 -1.89 -11.38
CA VAL A 86 -3.19 -0.62 -11.96
C VAL A 86 -4.00 -0.91 -13.20
N ALA A 87 -5.16 -0.27 -13.30
CA ALA A 87 -5.93 -0.18 -14.53
C ALA A 87 -6.07 1.30 -14.90
N LYS A 88 -5.67 1.66 -16.11
CA LYS A 88 -5.82 3.01 -16.66
C LYS A 88 -6.57 2.93 -17.98
N LEU A 89 -7.59 3.75 -18.14
CA LEU A 89 -8.28 3.93 -19.41
C LEU A 89 -8.00 5.33 -19.91
N GLU A 90 -7.83 5.49 -21.22
CA GLU A 90 -7.59 6.78 -21.86
C GLU A 90 -8.67 7.01 -22.91
N TYR A 91 -9.46 8.06 -22.71
CA TYR A 91 -10.48 8.50 -23.64
C TYR A 91 -10.05 9.84 -24.26
N ASN A 92 -9.82 9.83 -25.57
CA ASN A 92 -9.49 11.05 -26.30
C ASN A 92 -10.75 11.74 -26.81
N ASN A 93 -10.80 13.07 -26.68
CA ASN A 93 -11.89 13.90 -27.19
C ASN A 93 -13.30 13.43 -26.74
N VAL A 94 -13.49 13.20 -25.44
CA VAL A 94 -14.77 12.79 -24.84
C VAL A 94 -15.84 13.84 -25.08
N PHE A 95 -15.48 15.11 -24.92
CA PHE A 95 -16.36 16.24 -25.19
C PHE A 95 -15.54 17.47 -25.55
N ALA A 96 -15.86 18.10 -26.69
CA ALA A 96 -15.29 19.39 -27.10
C ALA A 96 -13.75 19.50 -27.02
N GLY A 97 -13.00 18.43 -27.30
CA GLY A 97 -11.53 18.40 -27.24
C GLY A 97 -10.95 18.04 -25.86
N ILE A 98 -11.77 17.65 -24.90
CA ILE A 98 -11.33 17.20 -23.57
C ILE A 98 -10.92 15.72 -23.62
N ASN A 99 -9.72 15.42 -23.17
CA ASN A 99 -9.25 14.07 -22.90
C ASN A 99 -9.57 13.70 -21.44
N MET A 100 -9.94 12.45 -21.19
CA MET A 100 -10.30 11.93 -19.86
C MET A 100 -9.55 10.63 -19.60
N SER A 101 -8.92 10.51 -18.44
CA SER A 101 -8.11 9.35 -18.06
C SER A 101 -8.48 8.84 -16.66
N PRO A 102 -9.49 7.98 -16.53
CA PRO A 102 -9.75 7.30 -15.26
C PRO A 102 -8.68 6.24 -14.98
N ARG A 103 -8.33 6.09 -13.70
CA ARG A 103 -7.30 5.19 -13.19
C ARG A 103 -7.73 4.59 -11.86
N ILE A 104 -7.53 3.29 -11.70
CA ILE A 104 -7.66 2.58 -10.43
C ILE A 104 -6.31 1.98 -10.10
N VAL A 105 -5.86 2.14 -8.86
CA VAL A 105 -4.70 1.47 -8.28
C VAL A 105 -5.20 0.69 -7.07
N PHE A 106 -4.82 -0.58 -6.98
CA PHE A 106 -5.07 -1.43 -5.82
C PHE A 106 -3.73 -1.96 -5.31
N SER A 107 -3.52 -1.91 -4.00
CA SER A 107 -2.33 -2.47 -3.33
C SER A 107 -2.78 -3.44 -2.26
N HIS A 108 -2.06 -4.55 -2.13
CA HIS A 108 -2.26 -5.51 -1.06
C HIS A 108 -0.92 -6.08 -0.62
N ASP A 109 -0.58 -5.84 0.63
CA ASP A 109 0.52 -6.50 1.33
C ASP A 109 -0.06 -7.79 1.90
N VAL A 110 0.32 -8.93 1.30
CA VAL A 110 -0.43 -10.18 1.48
C VAL A 110 -0.05 -10.88 2.76
N GLU A 111 1.26 -11.01 3.01
CA GLU A 111 1.77 -11.76 4.13
C GLU A 111 3.08 -11.17 4.60
N GLY A 112 3.28 -11.21 5.91
CA GLY A 112 4.50 -10.79 6.56
C GLY A 112 4.59 -9.29 6.84
N ILE A 113 5.42 -8.96 7.83
CA ILE A 113 5.65 -7.61 8.30
C ILE A 113 7.14 -7.33 8.27
N THR A 114 7.53 -6.27 7.58
CA THR A 114 8.93 -5.85 7.58
C THR A 114 9.29 -5.10 8.86
N PRO A 115 10.46 -5.36 9.47
CA PRO A 115 10.90 -4.67 10.68
C PRO A 115 11.28 -3.21 10.39
N ASP A 116 11.28 -2.39 11.42
CA ASP A 116 11.78 -1.02 11.35
C ASP A 116 13.30 -1.04 11.04
N PRO A 117 13.81 -0.19 10.13
CA PRO A 117 13.13 0.89 9.40
C PRO A 117 12.75 0.54 7.95
N LEU A 118 12.56 -0.74 7.59
CA LEU A 118 12.30 -1.14 6.19
C LEU A 118 10.90 -0.74 5.70
N PHE A 119 9.88 -0.88 6.55
CA PHE A 119 8.49 -0.40 6.33
C PHE A 119 7.84 -0.74 4.96
N LEU A 120 8.30 -1.81 4.28
CA LEU A 120 7.84 -2.14 2.93
C LEU A 120 6.45 -2.79 2.94
N PHE A 121 6.23 -3.76 3.85
CA PHE A 121 5.02 -4.56 3.92
C PHE A 121 4.45 -4.56 5.33
N ILE A 122 3.12 -4.46 5.40
CA ILE A 122 2.33 -4.69 6.61
C ILE A 122 1.30 -5.75 6.28
N GLU A 123 1.34 -6.89 6.95
CA GLU A 123 0.44 -8.01 6.67
C GLU A 123 -1.03 -7.58 6.59
N ASP A 124 -1.71 -8.08 5.56
CA ASP A 124 -3.11 -7.82 5.23
C ASP A 124 -3.50 -6.38 4.90
N ARG A 125 -2.55 -5.44 4.91
CA ARG A 125 -2.80 -4.02 4.57
C ARG A 125 -3.20 -3.88 3.11
N LYS A 126 -4.32 -3.21 2.87
CA LYS A 126 -4.87 -2.95 1.54
C LYS A 126 -5.10 -1.46 1.34
N SER A 127 -4.98 -1.03 0.09
CA SER A 127 -5.41 0.31 -0.32
C SER A 127 -5.99 0.30 -1.72
N ILE A 128 -6.91 1.21 -1.96
CA ILE A 128 -7.45 1.49 -3.28
C ILE A 128 -7.43 2.99 -3.56
N SER A 129 -6.95 3.35 -4.74
CA SER A 129 -6.92 4.72 -5.23
C SER A 129 -7.68 4.79 -6.54
N PHE A 130 -8.75 5.57 -6.56
CA PHE A 130 -9.44 5.96 -7.79
C PHE A 130 -9.04 7.37 -8.17
N GLY A 131 -8.72 7.60 -9.43
CA GLY A 131 -8.40 8.92 -9.96
C GLY A 131 -9.04 9.13 -11.33
N ILE A 132 -9.42 10.36 -11.61
CA ILE A 132 -9.87 10.77 -12.94
C ILE A 132 -9.19 12.10 -13.30
N ASP A 133 -8.50 12.08 -14.42
CA ASP A 133 -7.76 13.23 -14.94
C ASP A 133 -8.46 13.74 -16.20
N PHE A 134 -8.65 15.05 -16.30
CA PHE A 134 -9.16 15.74 -17.48
C PHE A 134 -8.08 16.68 -18.02
N ASP A 135 -7.87 16.67 -19.33
CA ASP A 135 -6.98 17.59 -20.04
C ASP A 135 -7.73 18.23 -21.21
N TYR A 136 -7.73 19.56 -21.26
CA TYR A 136 -8.28 20.33 -22.37
C TYR A 136 -7.14 21.08 -23.07
N GLN A 137 -6.75 20.55 -24.23
CA GLN A 137 -5.75 21.13 -25.13
C GLN A 137 -4.42 21.47 -24.44
N SER A 138 -4.04 20.72 -23.39
CA SER A 138 -2.83 20.99 -22.60
C SER A 138 -2.76 22.41 -22.01
N ARG A 139 -3.90 23.09 -21.91
CA ARG A 139 -4.06 24.42 -21.30
C ARG A 139 -4.74 24.35 -19.96
N TRP A 140 -5.79 23.54 -19.86
CA TRP A 140 -6.51 23.31 -18.62
C TRP A 140 -6.41 21.84 -18.26
N ALA A 141 -5.96 21.54 -17.05
CA ALA A 141 -6.02 20.19 -16.52
C ALA A 141 -6.75 20.21 -15.17
N ALA A 142 -7.59 19.20 -14.94
CA ALA A 142 -8.26 19.00 -13.66
C ALA A 142 -8.13 17.54 -13.25
N SER A 143 -7.83 17.30 -11.98
CA SER A 143 -7.69 15.95 -11.43
C SER A 143 -8.56 15.80 -10.20
N PHE A 144 -9.29 14.70 -10.11
CA PHE A 144 -10.02 14.28 -8.92
C PHE A 144 -9.50 12.92 -8.47
N GLY A 145 -9.36 12.73 -7.17
CA GLY A 145 -8.90 11.47 -6.59
C GLY A 145 -9.63 11.11 -5.31
N TYR A 146 -9.80 9.81 -5.07
CA TYR A 146 -10.26 9.24 -3.82
C TYR A 146 -9.31 8.10 -3.44
N ASN A 147 -8.90 8.06 -2.18
CA ASN A 147 -8.04 7.03 -1.63
C ASN A 147 -8.73 6.42 -0.41
N ALA A 148 -8.78 5.10 -0.36
CA ALA A 148 -9.22 4.35 0.80
C ALA A 148 -8.16 3.35 1.25
N PHE A 149 -8.05 3.18 2.56
CA PHE A 149 -7.08 2.30 3.21
C PHE A 149 -7.84 1.38 4.16
N PHE A 150 -7.56 0.08 4.13
CA PHE A 150 -8.30 -0.90 4.92
C PHE A 150 -7.48 -2.16 5.18
N GLY A 151 -7.91 -2.97 6.13
CA GLY A 151 -7.19 -4.18 6.53
C GLY A 151 -5.89 -3.86 7.26
N GLY A 152 -5.06 -4.87 7.42
CA GLY A 152 -4.00 -4.87 8.43
C GLY A 152 -4.36 -5.83 9.57
N VAL A 153 -3.34 -6.30 10.28
CA VAL A 153 -3.54 -7.13 11.48
C VAL A 153 -3.44 -6.25 12.72
N GLY A 154 -4.46 -6.33 13.59
CA GLY A 154 -4.50 -5.56 14.83
C GLY A 154 -4.50 -4.05 14.57
N THR A 155 -3.47 -3.37 15.05
CA THR A 155 -3.26 -1.92 14.89
C THR A 155 -1.99 -1.61 14.09
N THR A 156 -1.47 -2.58 13.34
CA THR A 156 -0.28 -2.39 12.51
C THR A 156 -0.51 -1.38 11.38
N ASN A 157 -1.71 -1.34 10.78
CA ASN A 157 -2.09 -0.39 9.74
C ASN A 157 -2.66 0.92 10.32
N GLN A 158 -1.78 1.88 10.58
CA GLN A 158 -2.16 3.22 11.09
C GLN A 158 -2.97 4.09 10.10
N MET A 159 -3.13 3.62 8.85
CA MET A 159 -3.91 4.28 7.82
C MET A 159 -5.33 3.72 7.68
N GLU A 160 -5.70 2.63 8.36
CA GLU A 160 -6.95 1.85 8.15
C GLU A 160 -8.27 2.65 8.22
N ASP A 161 -8.25 3.91 8.63
CA ASP A 161 -9.41 4.80 8.69
C ASP A 161 -9.15 6.21 8.08
N ARG A 162 -8.04 6.38 7.36
CA ARG A 162 -7.54 7.69 6.89
C ARG A 162 -7.83 7.95 5.42
N ASP A 163 -9.05 7.66 5.02
CA ASP A 163 -9.53 7.93 3.67
C ASP A 163 -9.55 9.43 3.36
N PHE A 164 -9.26 9.79 2.11
CA PHE A 164 -9.31 11.19 1.69
C PHE A 164 -9.67 11.37 0.21
N ILE A 165 -10.17 12.57 -0.09
CA ILE A 165 -10.46 13.05 -1.45
C ILE A 165 -9.47 14.15 -1.80
N SER A 166 -9.02 14.18 -3.05
CA SER A 166 -8.16 15.24 -3.58
C SER A 166 -8.74 15.83 -4.86
N PHE A 167 -8.49 17.12 -5.05
CA PHE A 167 -8.84 17.84 -6.26
C PHE A 167 -7.76 18.85 -6.62
N SER A 168 -7.44 18.98 -7.90
CA SER A 168 -6.49 19.97 -8.39
C SER A 168 -6.87 20.51 -9.76
N VAL A 169 -6.54 21.78 -10.03
CA VAL A 169 -6.70 22.43 -11.34
C VAL A 169 -5.40 23.12 -11.71
N LYS A 170 -5.00 22.99 -12.97
CA LYS A 170 -3.80 23.59 -13.54
C LYS A 170 -4.17 24.38 -14.79
N TYR A 171 -3.52 25.53 -14.96
CA TYR A 171 -3.63 26.35 -16.15
C TYR A 171 -2.23 26.69 -16.68
N SER A 172 -2.04 26.51 -17.99
CA SER A 172 -0.80 26.82 -18.70
C SER A 172 -1.03 27.95 -19.70
N ILE A 173 -0.15 28.96 -19.63
CA ILE A 173 -0.14 30.15 -20.50
C ILE A 173 0.63 29.86 -21.79
#